data_AF-A0A7W2MGR4-F1
#
_entry.id   AF-A0A7W2MGR4-F1
#
_cell.length_a   1.000
_cell.length_b   1.000
_cell.length_c   1.000
_cell.angle_alpha   90.00
_cell.angle_beta   90.00
_cell.angle_gamma   90.00
#
_symmetry.space_group_name_H-M   'P 1'
#
loop_
_entity.id
_entity.type
_entity.pdbx_description
1 polymer ?
#
loop_
_entity_poly.entity_id
_entity_poly.type
_entity_poly.pdbx_seq_one_letter_code
_entity_poly.pdbx_strand_id
1 'polypeptide(L)'
;MKYISALIILVLILFITSRDSDELWRDGNYVVAWINSDVFLAYGEPEEAFYGLVDSVGAVGFNKDYVVAKNVEPISKEVSFYIIDKAKQKSNQGINFSQRAAVTGPLSEIEFHSLIKELNLPSFTVEF
;
A
#
# COMPACT_ATOMS: atom_id res chain seq x y z
N MET A 1 27.97 -11.75 -38.73
CA MET A 1 28.41 -11.59 -37.33
C MET A 1 27.92 -10.29 -36.69
N LYS A 2 28.19 -9.08 -37.24
CA LYS A 2 27.73 -7.79 -36.66
C LYS A 2 26.22 -7.71 -36.32
N TYR A 3 25.35 -8.17 -37.22
CA TYR A 3 23.89 -8.14 -37.00
C TYR A 3 23.40 -9.12 -35.94
N ILE A 4 24.11 -10.25 -35.77
CA ILE A 4 23.80 -11.25 -34.75
C ILE A 4 24.17 -10.69 -33.37
N SER A 5 25.32 -10.01 -33.25
CA SER A 5 25.72 -9.33 -32.03
C SER A 5 24.75 -8.21 -31.63
N ALA A 6 24.27 -7.42 -32.60
CA ALA A 6 23.27 -6.37 -32.35
C ALA A 6 21.91 -6.94 -31.90
N LEU A 7 21.47 -8.06 -32.50
CA LEU A 7 20.24 -8.74 -32.11
C LEU A 7 20.34 -9.32 -30.69
N ILE A 8 21.48 -9.93 -30.34
CA ILE A 8 21.73 -10.47 -29.00
C ILE A 8 21.71 -9.35 -27.95
N ILE A 9 22.34 -8.20 -28.24
CA ILE A 9 22.33 -7.03 -27.34
C ILE A 9 20.91 -6.50 -27.17
N LEU A 10 20.12 -6.39 -28.25
CA LEU A 10 18.73 -5.96 -28.17
C LEU A 10 17.87 -6.90 -27.31
N VAL A 11 18.03 -8.21 -27.47
CA VAL A 11 17.34 -9.22 -26.68
C VAL A 11 17.76 -9.14 -25.20
N LEU A 12 19.06 -8.97 -24.91
CA LEU A 12 19.55 -8.78 -23.54
C LEU A 12 18.98 -7.51 -22.89
N ILE A 13 18.87 -6.40 -23.61
CA ILE A 13 18.26 -5.16 -23.08
C ILE A 13 16.79 -5.38 -22.71
N LEU A 14 16.04 -6.15 -23.51
CA LEU A 14 14.63 -6.47 -23.22
C LEU A 14 14.45 -7.37 -21.99
N PHE A 15 15.43 -8.22 -21.65
CA PHE A 15 15.37 -9.06 -20.45
C PHE A 15 15.76 -8.33 -19.16
N ILE A 16 16.42 -7.17 -19.23
CA ILE A 16 16.88 -6.43 -18.03
C ILE A 16 15.78 -5.47 -17.51
N THR A 17 14.69 -5.26 -18.24
CA THR A 17 13.62 -4.32 -17.85
C THR A 17 12.47 -4.95 -17.06
N SER A 18 12.58 -6.21 -16.61
CA SER A 18 11.57 -6.80 -15.72
C SER A 18 11.65 -6.14 -14.34
N ARG A 19 10.73 -5.20 -14.05
CA ARG A 19 10.57 -4.65 -12.70
C ARG A 19 9.88 -5.69 -11.82
N ASP A 20 10.48 -5.96 -10.66
CA ASP A 20 9.97 -6.86 -9.61
C ASP A 20 9.01 -6.15 -8.62
N SER A 21 8.53 -4.98 -9.02
CA SER A 21 7.61 -4.15 -8.24
C SER A 21 6.87 -3.17 -9.14
N ASP A 22 5.68 -2.76 -8.70
CA ASP A 22 4.91 -1.70 -9.35
C ASP A 22 4.08 -0.89 -8.36
N GLU A 23 3.76 0.35 -8.71
CA GLU A 23 2.82 1.19 -7.97
C GLU A 23 1.40 0.92 -8.49
N LEU A 24 0.52 0.41 -7.62
CA LEU A 24 -0.85 0.08 -7.98
C LEU A 24 -1.82 1.24 -7.71
N TRP A 25 -1.53 2.08 -6.72
CA TRP A 25 -2.37 3.22 -6.35
C TRP A 25 -1.59 4.24 -5.51
N ARG A 26 -1.99 5.52 -5.60
CA ARG A 26 -1.42 6.61 -4.80
C ARG A 26 -2.45 7.68 -4.45
N ASP A 27 -2.35 8.19 -3.22
CA ASP A 27 -3.01 9.41 -2.75
C ASP A 27 -2.03 10.21 -1.89
N GLY A 28 -1.36 11.17 -2.50
CA GLY A 28 -0.27 11.93 -1.88
C GLY A 28 0.88 11.02 -1.44
N ASN A 29 1.16 11.01 -0.13
CA ASN A 29 2.24 10.21 0.47
C ASN A 29 1.82 8.77 0.78
N TYR A 30 0.55 8.39 0.54
CA TYR A 30 0.10 7.02 0.64
C TYR A 30 0.26 6.32 -0.70
N VAL A 31 0.83 5.12 -0.70
CA VAL A 31 1.05 4.32 -1.89
C VAL A 31 0.67 2.87 -1.63
N VAL A 32 -0.04 2.25 -2.57
CA VAL A 32 -0.14 0.80 -2.63
C VAL A 32 0.85 0.31 -3.68
N ALA A 33 1.77 -0.54 -3.27
CA ALA A 33 2.80 -1.10 -4.13
C ALA A 33 2.74 -2.63 -4.10
N TRP A 34 2.95 -3.24 -5.26
CA TRP A 34 3.25 -4.65 -5.39
C TRP A 34 4.75 -4.86 -5.30
N ILE A 35 5.21 -5.72 -4.40
CA ILE A 35 6.62 -6.04 -4.17
C ILE A 35 6.75 -7.53 -3.90
N ASN A 36 7.57 -8.26 -4.66
CA ASN A 36 7.87 -9.68 -4.43
C ASN A 36 6.62 -10.56 -4.22
N SER A 37 5.58 -10.37 -5.06
CA SER A 37 4.30 -11.10 -5.01
C SER A 37 3.30 -10.69 -3.92
N ASP A 38 3.56 -9.66 -3.13
CA ASP A 38 2.63 -9.17 -2.10
C ASP A 38 2.29 -7.68 -2.31
N VAL A 39 1.15 -7.24 -1.80
CA VAL A 39 0.59 -5.90 -2.00
C VAL A 39 0.60 -5.15 -0.67
N PHE A 40 1.31 -4.03 -0.61
CA PHE A 40 1.51 -3.27 0.62
C PHE A 40 0.91 -1.88 0.50
N LEU A 41 0.16 -1.43 1.51
CA LEU A 41 -0.08 -0.01 1.73
C LEU A 41 1.09 0.54 2.54
N ALA A 42 1.76 1.54 2.00
CA ALA A 42 2.90 2.21 2.60
C ALA A 42 2.70 3.73 2.64
N TYR A 43 3.53 4.40 3.43
CA TYR A 43 3.61 5.85 3.48
C TYR A 43 5.04 6.32 3.26
N GLY A 44 5.20 7.37 2.47
CA GLY A 44 6.48 8.02 2.19
C GLY A 44 6.37 9.01 1.05
N GLU A 45 7.35 9.90 0.95
CA GLU A 45 7.45 10.80 -0.20
C GLU A 45 7.96 10.03 -1.43
N PRO A 46 7.55 10.37 -2.67
CA PRO A 46 7.93 9.64 -3.88
C PRO A 46 9.44 9.43 -4.07
N GLU A 47 10.26 10.35 -3.58
CA GLU A 47 11.72 10.33 -3.73
C GLU A 47 12.44 9.78 -2.47
N GLU A 48 11.69 9.41 -1.43
CA GLU A 48 12.23 8.90 -0.18
C GLU A 48 11.86 7.42 0.04
N ALA A 49 12.47 6.81 1.06
CA ALA A 49 12.10 5.48 1.46
C ALA A 49 10.67 5.46 2.03
N PHE A 50 9.86 4.51 1.57
CA PHE A 50 8.55 4.23 2.15
C PHE A 50 8.68 3.31 3.36
N TYR A 51 7.73 3.40 4.28
CA TYR A 51 7.52 2.39 5.31
C TYR A 51 6.14 1.78 5.18
N GLY A 52 6.06 0.46 5.41
CA GLY A 52 4.81 -0.29 5.35
C GLY A 52 3.87 0.09 6.49
N LEU A 53 2.59 0.23 6.17
CA LEU A 53 1.50 0.43 7.12
C LEU A 53 0.65 -0.83 7.27
N VAL A 54 0.31 -1.46 6.13
CA VAL A 54 -0.53 -2.66 6.05
C VAL A 54 0.03 -3.56 4.95
N ASP A 55 0.17 -4.86 5.24
CA ASP A 55 0.55 -5.91 4.31
C ASP A 55 -0.68 -6.54 3.63
N SER A 56 -0.46 -7.35 2.60
CA SER A 56 -1.49 -8.11 1.86
C SER A 56 -2.82 -7.39 1.65
N VAL A 57 -2.72 -6.18 1.09
CA VAL A 57 -3.86 -5.30 0.87
C VAL A 57 -4.65 -5.74 -0.35
N GLY A 58 -5.89 -6.15 -0.13
CA GLY A 58 -6.83 -6.51 -1.21
C GLY A 58 -7.74 -5.35 -1.64
N ALA A 59 -7.91 -4.32 -0.80
CA ALA A 59 -8.66 -3.12 -1.19
C ALA A 59 -8.28 -1.88 -0.37
N VAL A 60 -8.44 -0.70 -0.95
CA VAL A 60 -8.28 0.59 -0.26
C VAL A 60 -9.43 1.55 -0.54
N GLY A 61 -9.73 2.40 0.44
CA GLY A 61 -10.64 3.53 0.34
C GLY A 61 -10.01 4.76 0.98
N PHE A 62 -10.38 5.96 0.53
CA PHE A 62 -9.78 7.19 1.04
C PHE A 62 -10.76 8.37 1.01
N ASN A 63 -10.58 9.28 1.97
CA ASN A 63 -11.19 10.61 1.95
C ASN A 63 -10.16 11.64 2.47
N LYS A 64 -10.62 12.83 2.83
CA LYS A 64 -9.75 13.90 3.32
C LYS A 64 -9.07 13.59 4.66
N ASP A 65 -9.67 12.75 5.50
CA ASP A 65 -9.24 12.52 6.89
C ASP A 65 -8.60 11.14 7.09
N TYR A 66 -9.04 10.14 6.32
CA TYR A 66 -8.68 8.74 6.50
C TYR A 66 -8.28 8.03 5.20
N VAL A 67 -7.42 7.04 5.34
CA VAL A 67 -7.28 5.91 4.41
C VAL A 67 -7.77 4.67 5.14
N VAL A 68 -8.52 3.80 4.46
CA VAL A 68 -8.91 2.49 4.99
C VAL A 68 -8.35 1.41 4.08
N ALA A 69 -7.93 0.30 4.68
CA ALA A 69 -7.40 -0.85 3.95
C ALA A 69 -8.09 -2.13 4.41
N LYS A 70 -8.39 -2.99 3.44
CA LYS A 70 -8.81 -4.37 3.66
C LYS A 70 -7.60 -5.25 3.40
N ASN A 71 -7.13 -5.91 4.45
CA ASN A 71 -6.13 -6.95 4.38
C ASN A 71 -6.81 -8.30 4.15
N VAL A 72 -6.24 -9.12 3.28
CA VAL A 72 -6.66 -10.51 3.05
C VAL A 72 -5.43 -11.37 3.14
N GLU A 73 -5.27 -12.12 4.23
CA GLU A 73 -4.08 -12.94 4.43
C GLU A 73 -3.98 -14.00 3.32
N PRO A 74 -2.91 -14.01 2.51
CA PRO A 74 -2.66 -14.99 1.47
C PRO A 74 -2.94 -16.46 1.82
N ILE A 75 -2.57 -16.94 3.02
CA ILE A 75 -2.67 -18.36 3.39
C ILE A 75 -4.01 -18.66 4.06
N SER A 76 -4.33 -17.98 5.16
CA SER A 76 -5.55 -18.27 5.94
C SER A 76 -6.83 -17.74 5.27
N LYS A 77 -6.70 -16.79 4.34
CA LYS A 77 -7.81 -16.01 3.76
C LYS A 77 -8.60 -15.23 4.81
N GLU A 78 -8.03 -15.01 5.99
CA GLU A 78 -8.60 -14.17 7.01
C GLU A 78 -8.63 -12.71 6.53
N VAL A 79 -9.75 -12.04 6.81
CA VAL A 79 -9.97 -10.65 6.41
C VAL A 79 -9.88 -9.77 7.64
N SER A 80 -9.02 -8.75 7.56
CA SER A 80 -8.88 -7.72 8.57
C SER A 80 -9.00 -6.33 7.96
N PHE A 81 -9.43 -5.37 8.78
CA PHE A 81 -9.60 -3.99 8.34
C PHE A 81 -8.68 -3.06 9.13
N TYR A 82 -8.20 -2.02 8.45
CA TYR A 82 -7.30 -1.03 9.03
C TYR A 82 -7.79 0.38 8.69
N ILE A 83 -7.65 1.28 9.65
CA ILE A 83 -7.96 2.71 9.49
C ILE A 83 -6.68 3.49 9.75
N ILE A 84 -6.32 4.38 8.83
CA ILE A 84 -5.15 5.24 8.94
C ILE A 84 -5.62 6.69 9.02
N ASP A 85 -5.35 7.34 10.15
CA ASP A 85 -5.67 8.75 10.40
C ASP A 85 -4.59 9.65 9.79
N LYS A 86 -4.96 10.44 8.77
CA LYS A 86 -4.01 11.28 8.03
C LYS A 86 -3.41 12.39 8.88
N ALA A 87 -4.18 12.95 9.82
CA ALA A 87 -3.71 14.02 10.69
C ALA A 87 -2.69 13.47 11.70
N LYS A 88 -2.98 12.33 12.33
CA LYS A 88 -2.03 11.64 13.20
C LYS A 88 -0.78 11.24 12.46
N GLN A 89 -0.90 10.70 11.24
CA GLN A 89 0.25 10.31 10.44
C GLN A 89 1.16 11.50 10.12
N LYS A 90 0.57 12.64 9.76
CA LYS A 90 1.32 13.88 9.49
C LYS A 90 2.03 14.42 10.73
N SER A 91 1.40 14.33 11.90
CA SER A 91 2.04 14.72 13.17
C SER A 91 3.11 13.73 13.66
N ASN A 92 3.06 12.50 13.17
CA ASN A 92 3.97 11.42 13.50
C ASN A 92 5.19 11.48 12.56
N GLN A 93 5.92 12.59 12.60
CA GLN A 93 7.18 12.77 11.88
C GLN A 93 8.28 13.20 12.86
N GLY A 94 9.52 12.78 12.62
CA GLY A 94 10.69 13.15 13.44
C GLY A 94 11.23 12.05 14.36
N ILE A 95 11.93 12.44 15.44
CA ILE A 95 12.75 11.55 16.30
C ILE A 95 11.93 10.44 16.97
N ASN A 96 10.63 10.66 17.20
CA ASN A 96 9.72 9.70 17.84
C ASN A 96 8.76 9.04 16.84
N PHE A 97 9.18 8.89 15.59
CA PHE A 97 8.39 8.24 14.55
C PHE A 97 7.99 6.81 14.93
N SER A 98 6.70 6.50 14.82
CA SER A 98 6.18 5.14 14.97
C SER A 98 5.28 4.77 13.80
N GLN A 99 5.66 3.75 13.02
CA GLN A 99 4.91 3.32 11.83
C GLN A 99 3.43 3.03 12.10
N ARG A 100 3.08 2.67 13.34
CA ARG A 100 1.71 2.28 13.74
C ARG A 100 0.95 3.36 14.52
N ALA A 101 1.55 4.50 14.83
CA ALA A 101 0.89 5.50 15.70
C ALA A 101 -0.43 6.06 15.13
N ALA A 102 -0.58 6.11 13.80
CA ALA A 102 -1.82 6.53 13.15
C ALA A 102 -2.68 5.37 12.63
N VAL A 103 -2.22 4.12 12.81
CA VAL A 103 -2.88 2.93 12.29
C VAL A 103 -3.74 2.31 13.39
N THR A 104 -5.03 2.14 13.11
CA THR A 104 -5.97 1.40 13.96
C THR A 104 -6.31 0.09 13.28
N GLY A 105 -5.95 -1.04 13.91
CA GLY A 105 -6.23 -2.38 13.44
C GLY A 105 -5.17 -3.40 13.90
N PRO A 106 -5.30 -4.68 13.51
CA PRO A 106 -6.39 -5.24 12.68
C PRO A 106 -7.74 -5.16 13.39
N LEU A 107 -8.79 -4.83 12.64
CA LEU A 107 -10.18 -4.82 13.09
C LEU A 107 -10.95 -5.96 12.42
N SER A 108 -11.86 -6.56 13.16
CA SER A 108 -12.91 -7.40 12.59
C SER A 108 -13.89 -6.58 11.74
N GLU A 109 -14.65 -7.26 10.90
CA GLU A 109 -15.72 -6.63 10.10
C GLU A 109 -16.74 -5.88 10.96
N ILE A 110 -17.06 -6.42 12.15
CA ILE A 110 -18.04 -5.82 13.07
C ILE A 110 -17.50 -4.54 13.69
N GLU A 111 -16.23 -4.55 14.12
CA GLU A 111 -15.56 -3.36 14.67
C GLU A 111 -15.42 -2.28 13.62
N PHE A 112 -14.98 -2.65 12.40
CA PHE A 112 -14.83 -1.72 11.30
C PHE A 112 -16.17 -1.07 10.93
N HIS A 113 -17.24 -1.84 10.75
CA HIS A 113 -18.57 -1.31 10.44
C HIS A 113 -19.11 -0.37 11.51
N SER A 114 -18.81 -0.64 12.78
CA SER A 114 -19.20 0.24 13.90
C SER A 114 -18.51 1.62 13.77
N LEU A 115 -17.25 1.63 13.36
CA LEU A 115 -16.44 2.85 13.19
C LEU A 115 -16.77 3.62 11.90
N ILE A 116 -17.35 2.99 10.86
CA ILE A 116 -17.70 3.67 9.60
C ILE A 116 -18.56 4.91 9.85
N LYS A 117 -19.60 4.77 10.68
CA LYS A 117 -20.52 5.88 10.98
C LYS A 117 -19.91 6.89 11.94
N GLU A 118 -19.18 6.42 12.94
CA GLU A 118 -18.58 7.28 13.96
C GLU A 118 -17.53 8.22 13.37
N LEU A 119 -16.67 7.69 12.50
CA LEU A 119 -15.53 8.41 11.93
C LEU A 119 -15.79 8.90 10.50
N ASN A 120 -16.99 8.65 9.96
CA ASN A 120 -17.34 8.96 8.57
C ASN A 120 -16.31 8.37 7.57
N LEU A 121 -15.99 7.09 7.74
CA LEU A 121 -14.96 6.40 6.95
C LEU A 121 -15.37 6.27 5.48
N PRO A 122 -14.41 6.35 4.55
CA PRO A 122 -14.69 6.14 3.14
C PRO A 122 -15.02 4.67 2.84
N SER A 123 -15.82 4.45 1.80
CA SER A 123 -15.95 3.13 1.18
C SER A 123 -14.67 2.76 0.44
N PHE A 124 -14.45 1.46 0.22
CA PHE A 124 -13.39 0.98 -0.65
C PHE A 124 -13.65 1.44 -2.09
N THR A 125 -12.60 1.97 -2.73
CA THR A 125 -12.65 2.54 -4.08
C THR A 125 -11.78 1.78 -5.09
N VAL A 126 -10.81 1.01 -4.60
CA VAL A 126 -9.87 0.24 -5.44
C VAL A 126 -9.66 -1.14 -4.81
N GLU A 127 -9.63 -2.18 -5.64
CA GLU A 127 -9.36 -3.57 -5.27
C GLU A 127 -8.12 -4.09 -6.05
N PHE A 128 -7.38 -5.04 -5.47
CA PHE A 128 -6.13 -5.58 -6.01
C PHE A 128 -6.11 -7.12 -6.01
#